data_AF-A0A3P1WG59-F1
#
_entry.id   AF-A0A3P1WG59-F1
#
_cell.length_a   1.000
_cell.length_b   1.000
_cell.length_c   1.000
_cell.angle_alpha   90.00
_cell.angle_beta   90.00
_cell.angle_gamma   90.00
#
_symmetry.space_group_name_H-M   'P 1'
#
loop_
_entity.id
_entity.type
_entity.pdbx_description
1 polymer ?
#
loop_
_entity_poly.entity_id
_entity_poly.type
_entity_poly.pdbx_seq_one_letter_code
_entity_poly.pdbx_strand_id
1 'polypeptide(L)'
;MYYLPTNVARLEVSSGYFNRQVSLWRDVSRAAKEAQAKVNSAVQTVVAENEGDATDAFASSMRASDSSIAGLERISAAAAKMADCLASVGEVYLNGKAEMDSCYLRGMAEAHLISATVVAGPFAAYLVHKRIEQLKADLRAIEAHVKSAIESAKGALDIPEPLVEDSDTAEAYGKVPQEIVEAWEKLSDEDRRAVLQAMADDWARRNGLEPKPIVFESNARGHWDPNTQTLHISPDYVSNPGVLHTVAHESRHGLQFSMIDRYNNMTEQQRQDIRDGKAPDPFVQFDSNMAEVERLRRNYEGYGYQTDPWDAYFYQPFEHDARRVGTQFVDGMTLYELEQYKKKAGVG
;
A
#
# COMPACT_ATOMS: atom_id res chain seq x y z
N MET A 1 -21.26 -16.11 2.02
CA MET A 1 -22.64 -16.66 2.06
C MET A 1 -22.67 -17.94 1.20
N TYR A 2 -23.52 -18.92 1.48
CA TYR A 2 -23.59 -20.18 0.71
C TYR A 2 -25.01 -20.45 0.20
N TYR A 3 -25.13 -21.10 -0.96
CA TYR A 3 -26.39 -21.62 -1.46
C TYR A 3 -26.72 -22.95 -0.78
N LEU A 4 -27.64 -22.94 0.19
CA LEU A 4 -28.11 -24.16 0.86
C LEU A 4 -29.18 -24.87 0.02
N PRO A 5 -29.22 -26.20 -0.11
CA PRO A 5 -28.36 -27.18 0.56
C PRO A 5 -27.08 -27.55 -0.22
N THR A 6 -26.81 -26.91 -1.36
CA THR A 6 -25.67 -27.27 -2.24
C THR A 6 -24.29 -27.07 -1.61
N ASN A 7 -24.20 -26.18 -0.62
CA ASN A 7 -22.98 -25.73 0.03
C ASN A 7 -21.96 -25.11 -0.94
N VAL A 8 -22.41 -24.58 -2.08
CA VAL A 8 -21.58 -23.78 -3.00
C VAL A 8 -21.52 -22.34 -2.50
N ALA A 9 -20.32 -21.75 -2.49
CA ALA A 9 -20.15 -20.36 -2.08
C ALA A 9 -20.87 -19.42 -3.05
N ARG A 10 -21.59 -18.44 -2.50
CA ARG A 10 -22.21 -17.37 -3.27
C ARG A 10 -21.18 -16.29 -3.53
N LEU A 11 -21.13 -15.82 -4.77
CA LEU A 11 -20.36 -14.64 -5.14
C LEU A 11 -20.91 -13.42 -4.38
N GLU A 12 -20.10 -12.88 -3.50
CA GLU A 12 -20.41 -11.68 -2.70
C GLU A 12 -19.30 -10.66 -2.86
N VAL A 13 -19.68 -9.45 -3.25
CA VAL A 13 -18.79 -8.28 -3.32
C VAL A 13 -19.53 -7.10 -2.69
N SER A 14 -18.81 -6.22 -2.00
CA SER A 14 -19.44 -5.02 -1.45
C SER A 14 -20.10 -4.20 -2.57
N SER A 15 -21.31 -3.71 -2.30
CA SER A 15 -22.07 -2.93 -3.28
C SER A 15 -21.23 -1.76 -3.81
N GLY A 16 -21.15 -1.65 -5.13
CA GLY A 16 -20.39 -0.59 -5.80
C GLY A 16 -18.87 -0.70 -5.71
N TYR A 17 -18.28 -1.80 -5.21
CA TYR A 17 -16.82 -1.98 -5.16
C TYR A 17 -16.15 -1.71 -6.51
N PHE A 18 -16.56 -2.44 -7.56
CA PHE A 18 -15.98 -2.30 -8.89
C PHE A 18 -16.16 -0.88 -9.43
N ASN A 19 -17.34 -0.28 -9.27
CA ASN A 19 -17.58 1.10 -9.70
C ASN A 19 -16.64 2.11 -9.01
N ARG A 20 -16.40 1.94 -7.70
CA ARG A 20 -15.45 2.79 -6.96
C ARG A 20 -14.02 2.60 -7.46
N GLN A 21 -13.59 1.36 -7.67
CA GLN A 21 -12.24 1.07 -8.16
C GLN A 21 -12.03 1.59 -9.59
N VAL A 22 -12.99 1.37 -10.48
CA VAL A 22 -12.96 1.91 -11.85
C VAL A 22 -12.88 3.43 -11.83
N SER A 23 -13.68 4.10 -11.00
CA SER A 23 -13.63 5.57 -10.85
C SER A 23 -12.26 6.02 -10.38
N LEU A 24 -11.70 5.38 -9.34
CA LEU A 24 -10.39 5.72 -8.79
C LEU A 24 -9.30 5.64 -9.85
N TRP A 25 -9.24 4.54 -10.61
CA TRP A 25 -8.20 4.36 -11.64
C TRP A 25 -8.38 5.30 -12.84
N ARG A 26 -9.62 5.67 -13.18
CA ARG A 26 -9.88 6.74 -14.16
C ARG A 26 -9.40 8.09 -13.65
N ASP A 27 -9.55 8.37 -12.36
CA ASP A 27 -9.06 9.60 -11.74
C ASP A 27 -7.53 9.65 -11.76
N VAL A 28 -6.86 8.54 -11.45
CA VAL A 28 -5.40 8.42 -11.58
C VAL A 28 -4.96 8.66 -13.02
N SER A 29 -5.60 8.00 -13.99
CA SER A 29 -5.29 8.16 -15.42
C SER A 29 -5.41 9.62 -15.88
N ARG A 30 -6.50 10.29 -15.49
CA ARG A 30 -6.75 11.69 -15.78
C ARG A 30 -5.73 12.61 -15.11
N ALA A 31 -5.48 12.43 -13.82
CA ALA A 31 -4.53 13.24 -13.07
C ALA A 31 -3.11 13.13 -13.65
N ALA A 32 -2.66 11.92 -14.01
CA ALA A 32 -1.37 11.71 -14.66
C ALA A 32 -1.28 12.43 -16.01
N LYS A 33 -2.35 12.39 -16.81
CA LYS A 33 -2.43 13.11 -18.10
C LYS A 33 -2.41 14.63 -17.94
N GLU A 34 -3.12 15.15 -16.95
CA GLU A 34 -3.10 16.58 -16.62
C GLU A 34 -1.72 17.03 -16.14
N ALA A 35 -1.07 16.23 -15.29
CA ALA A 35 0.30 16.48 -14.86
C ALA A 35 1.28 16.46 -16.05
N GLN A 36 1.16 15.46 -16.93
CA GLN A 36 1.97 15.37 -18.15
C GLN A 36 1.84 16.64 -19.00
N ALA A 37 0.60 17.12 -19.22
CA ALA A 37 0.35 18.32 -20.00
C ALA A 37 0.98 19.57 -19.36
N LYS A 38 0.90 19.71 -18.03
CA LYS A 38 1.54 20.81 -17.29
C LYS A 38 3.06 20.77 -17.39
N VAL A 39 3.66 19.59 -17.20
CA VAL A 39 5.12 19.41 -17.34
C VAL A 39 5.56 19.74 -18.76
N ASN A 40 4.86 19.22 -19.77
CA ASN A 40 5.17 19.50 -21.17
C ASN A 40 5.07 21.00 -21.49
N SER A 41 4.04 21.70 -20.97
CA SER A 41 3.93 23.16 -21.14
C SER A 41 5.11 23.89 -20.50
N ALA A 42 5.52 23.49 -19.28
CA ALA A 42 6.66 24.11 -18.60
C ALA A 42 7.97 23.90 -19.37
N VAL A 43 8.19 22.69 -19.90
CA VAL A 43 9.34 22.38 -20.77
C VAL A 43 9.32 23.26 -22.02
N GLN A 44 8.17 23.44 -22.66
CA GLN A 44 8.03 24.31 -23.83
C GLN A 44 8.37 25.77 -23.51
N THR A 45 7.93 26.29 -22.36
CA THR A 45 8.29 27.65 -21.91
C THR A 45 9.80 27.79 -21.73
N VAL A 46 10.44 26.86 -21.02
CA VAL A 46 11.90 26.89 -20.81
C VAL A 46 12.65 26.87 -22.14
N VAL A 47 12.24 25.99 -23.06
CA VAL A 47 12.88 25.90 -24.38
C VAL A 47 12.65 27.14 -25.25
N ALA A 48 11.50 27.80 -25.13
CA ALA A 48 11.19 29.00 -25.91
C ALA A 48 11.94 30.26 -25.40
N GLU A 49 12.26 30.31 -24.11
CA GLU A 49 12.90 31.46 -23.47
C GLU A 49 14.43 31.36 -23.39
N ASN A 50 15.01 30.22 -23.79
CA ASN A 50 16.45 29.96 -23.67
C ASN A 50 17.02 29.39 -24.99
N GLU A 51 18.31 29.57 -25.22
CA GLU A 51 19.02 29.08 -26.42
C GLU A 51 20.34 28.40 -26.04
N GLY A 52 20.89 27.59 -26.96
CA GLY A 52 22.21 26.97 -26.84
C GLY A 52 22.21 25.53 -26.30
N ASP A 53 23.39 24.93 -26.27
CA ASP A 53 23.61 23.49 -26.04
C ASP A 53 22.96 22.96 -24.74
N ALA A 54 22.92 23.78 -23.69
CA ALA A 54 22.29 23.40 -22.42
C ALA A 54 20.76 23.26 -22.53
N THR A 55 20.10 24.16 -23.26
CA THR A 55 18.66 24.10 -23.53
C THR A 55 18.33 22.90 -24.41
N ASP A 56 19.16 22.61 -25.41
CA ASP A 56 18.99 21.46 -26.30
C ASP A 56 19.15 20.12 -25.54
N ALA A 57 20.13 20.03 -24.64
CA ALA A 57 20.33 18.88 -23.77
C ALA A 57 19.13 18.67 -22.82
N PHE A 58 18.62 19.74 -22.20
CA PHE A 58 17.41 19.70 -21.38
C PHE A 58 16.19 19.24 -22.18
N ALA A 59 15.94 19.83 -23.35
CA ALA A 59 14.82 19.46 -24.22
C ALA A 59 14.90 18.00 -24.65
N SER A 60 16.10 17.52 -24.97
CA SER A 60 16.35 16.12 -25.34
C SER A 60 16.08 15.18 -24.16
N SER A 61 16.56 15.49 -22.97
CA SER A 61 16.30 14.72 -21.75
C SER A 61 14.81 14.65 -21.41
N MET A 62 14.08 15.78 -21.51
CA MET A 62 12.64 15.80 -21.22
C MET A 62 11.78 15.07 -22.26
N ARG A 63 12.31 14.82 -23.47
CA ARG A 63 11.64 14.04 -24.53
C ARG A 63 12.09 12.58 -24.61
N ALA A 64 13.09 12.19 -23.83
CA ALA A 64 13.58 10.84 -23.81
C ALA A 64 12.52 9.86 -23.27
N SER A 65 12.63 8.58 -23.62
CA SER A 65 11.67 7.55 -23.21
C SER A 65 11.64 7.33 -21.69
N ASP A 66 12.70 7.67 -20.98
CA ASP A 66 12.84 7.61 -19.53
C ASP A 66 12.49 8.94 -18.83
N SER A 67 12.06 9.96 -19.57
CA SER A 67 11.72 11.25 -19.00
C SER A 67 10.47 11.19 -18.10
N SER A 68 10.30 12.21 -17.27
CA SER A 68 9.09 12.36 -16.44
C SER A 68 7.81 12.51 -17.28
N ILE A 69 7.88 13.10 -18.48
CA ILE A 69 6.75 13.19 -19.41
C ILE A 69 6.35 11.79 -19.89
N ALA A 70 7.32 10.99 -20.32
CA ALA A 70 7.08 9.62 -20.76
C ALA A 70 6.62 8.72 -19.59
N GLY A 71 7.15 8.95 -18.38
CA GLY A 71 6.70 8.28 -17.15
C GLY A 71 5.23 8.56 -16.82
N LEU A 72 4.81 9.82 -16.86
CA LEU A 72 3.41 10.21 -16.62
C LEU A 72 2.47 9.64 -17.68
N GLU A 73 2.92 9.57 -18.94
CA GLU A 73 2.17 8.90 -20.01
C GLU A 73 1.97 7.42 -19.73
N ARG A 74 3.03 6.71 -19.33
CA ARG A 74 2.95 5.29 -18.94
C ARG A 74 2.00 5.06 -17.76
N ILE A 75 2.08 5.90 -16.73
CA ILE A 75 1.16 5.84 -15.57
C ILE A 75 -0.28 6.06 -16.03
N SER A 76 -0.53 7.06 -16.88
CA SER A 76 -1.87 7.36 -17.39
C SER A 76 -2.45 6.19 -18.18
N ALA A 77 -1.65 5.60 -19.07
CA ALA A 77 -2.04 4.45 -19.89
C ALA A 77 -2.28 3.19 -19.05
N ALA A 78 -1.39 2.90 -18.10
CA ALA A 78 -1.52 1.76 -17.19
C ALA A 78 -2.77 1.88 -16.30
N ALA A 79 -3.02 3.07 -15.75
CA ALA A 79 -4.21 3.35 -14.95
C ALA A 79 -5.50 3.19 -15.77
N ALA A 80 -5.51 3.64 -17.03
CA ALA A 80 -6.66 3.43 -17.93
C ALA A 80 -6.91 1.94 -18.18
N LYS A 81 -5.86 1.17 -18.52
CA LYS A 81 -5.96 -0.29 -18.71
C LYS A 81 -6.50 -0.99 -17.45
N MET A 82 -6.01 -0.59 -16.27
CA MET A 82 -6.48 -1.12 -14.99
C MET A 82 -7.97 -0.82 -14.76
N ALA A 83 -8.42 0.41 -15.04
CA ALA A 83 -9.83 0.77 -14.94
C ALA A 83 -10.70 -0.07 -15.87
N ASP A 84 -10.27 -0.29 -17.11
CA ASP A 84 -11.02 -1.08 -18.09
C ASP A 84 -11.07 -2.57 -17.71
N CYS A 85 -9.96 -3.12 -17.20
CA CYS A 85 -9.93 -4.47 -16.65
C CYS A 85 -10.90 -4.61 -15.47
N LEU A 86 -10.88 -3.69 -14.51
CA LEU A 86 -11.78 -3.74 -13.35
C LEU A 86 -13.25 -3.59 -13.75
N ALA A 87 -13.54 -2.82 -14.81
CA ALA A 87 -14.88 -2.71 -15.36
C ALA A 87 -15.33 -4.06 -15.95
N SER A 88 -14.48 -4.70 -16.76
CA SER A 88 -14.75 -6.03 -17.34
C SER A 88 -14.90 -7.11 -16.27
N VAL A 89 -14.01 -7.15 -15.27
CA VAL A 89 -14.07 -8.08 -14.14
C VAL A 89 -15.36 -7.85 -13.35
N GLY A 90 -15.73 -6.60 -13.10
CA GLY A 90 -16.95 -6.25 -12.39
C GLY A 90 -18.20 -6.73 -13.12
N GLU A 91 -18.26 -6.55 -14.44
CA GLU A 91 -19.36 -7.03 -15.26
C GLU A 91 -19.48 -8.57 -15.22
N VAL A 92 -18.39 -9.28 -15.49
CA VAL A 92 -18.34 -10.75 -15.44
C VAL A 92 -18.78 -11.27 -14.07
N TYR A 93 -18.29 -10.65 -13.00
CA TYR A 93 -18.61 -11.03 -11.63
C TYR A 93 -20.10 -10.83 -11.32
N LEU A 94 -20.66 -9.67 -11.65
CA LEU A 94 -22.06 -9.34 -11.37
C LEU A 94 -23.01 -10.20 -12.20
N ASN A 95 -22.69 -10.43 -13.48
CA ASN A 95 -23.46 -11.31 -14.35
C ASN A 95 -23.40 -12.76 -13.85
N GLY A 96 -22.21 -13.26 -13.50
CA GLY A 96 -22.05 -14.59 -12.93
C GLY A 96 -22.79 -14.77 -11.61
N LYS A 97 -22.79 -13.75 -10.74
CA LYS A 97 -23.59 -13.76 -9.52
C LYS A 97 -25.10 -13.85 -9.83
N ALA A 98 -25.59 -13.04 -10.76
CA ALA A 98 -27.00 -13.07 -11.16
C ALA A 98 -27.39 -14.42 -11.80
N GLU A 99 -26.49 -15.02 -12.56
CA GLU A 99 -26.66 -16.34 -13.15
C GLU A 99 -26.70 -17.44 -12.08
N MET A 100 -25.79 -17.42 -11.09
CA MET A 100 -25.82 -18.34 -9.95
C MET A 100 -27.10 -18.19 -9.12
N ASP A 101 -27.52 -16.95 -8.83
CA ASP A 101 -28.77 -16.69 -8.11
C ASP A 101 -29.98 -17.26 -8.88
N SER A 102 -30.02 -17.08 -10.20
CA SER A 102 -31.09 -17.59 -11.06
C SER A 102 -31.07 -19.13 -11.20
N CYS A 103 -29.88 -19.71 -11.34
CA CYS A 103 -29.65 -21.16 -11.40
C CYS A 103 -30.15 -21.84 -10.11
N TYR A 104 -29.76 -21.27 -8.96
CA TYR A 104 -30.19 -21.74 -7.65
C TYR A 104 -31.71 -21.71 -7.47
N LEU A 105 -32.36 -20.57 -7.75
CA LEU A 105 -33.81 -20.45 -7.59
C LEU A 105 -34.57 -21.46 -8.47
N ARG A 106 -34.12 -21.65 -9.71
CA ARG A 106 -34.72 -22.62 -10.64
C ARG A 106 -34.53 -24.06 -10.17
N GLY A 107 -33.30 -24.44 -9.80
CA GLY A 107 -33.00 -25.79 -9.33
C GLY A 107 -33.73 -26.15 -8.04
N MET A 108 -33.89 -25.19 -7.13
CA MET A 108 -34.68 -25.39 -5.91
C MET A 108 -36.17 -25.49 -6.21
N ALA A 109 -36.73 -24.67 -7.11
CA ALA A 109 -38.13 -24.78 -7.51
C ALA A 109 -38.44 -26.16 -8.12
N GLU A 110 -37.55 -26.68 -8.96
CA GLU A 110 -37.67 -28.03 -9.54
C GLU A 110 -37.55 -29.13 -8.47
N ALA A 111 -36.63 -29.00 -7.51
CA ALA A 111 -36.54 -29.93 -6.38
C ALA A 111 -37.81 -29.94 -5.53
N HIS A 112 -38.42 -28.77 -5.28
CA HIS A 112 -39.70 -28.66 -4.60
C HIS A 112 -40.84 -29.29 -5.40
N LEU A 113 -40.88 -29.10 -6.72
CA LEU A 113 -41.88 -29.71 -7.59
C LEU A 113 -41.79 -31.24 -7.58
N ILE A 114 -40.58 -31.81 -7.63
CA ILE A 114 -40.36 -33.26 -7.52
C ILE A 114 -40.93 -33.78 -6.18
N SER A 115 -40.62 -33.09 -5.09
CA SER A 115 -41.12 -33.44 -3.74
C SER A 115 -42.66 -33.39 -3.66
N ALA A 116 -43.29 -32.45 -4.35
CA ALA A 116 -44.74 -32.27 -4.32
C ALA A 116 -45.51 -33.23 -5.25
N THR A 117 -44.89 -33.70 -6.33
CA THR A 117 -45.59 -34.47 -7.39
C THR A 117 -45.37 -35.99 -7.29
N VAL A 118 -44.25 -36.42 -6.72
CA VAL A 118 -43.96 -37.85 -6.52
C VAL A 118 -44.52 -38.29 -5.17
N VAL A 119 -45.26 -39.40 -5.14
CA VAL A 119 -45.82 -39.96 -3.89
C VAL A 119 -44.72 -40.04 -2.83
N ALA A 120 -44.99 -39.42 -1.67
CA ALA A 120 -44.03 -39.32 -0.59
C ALA A 120 -43.44 -40.69 -0.25
N GLY A 121 -42.12 -40.82 -0.42
CA GLY A 121 -41.40 -42.08 -0.23
C GLY A 121 -39.92 -41.98 -0.62
N PRO A 122 -39.13 -43.05 -0.40
CA PRO A 122 -37.68 -43.05 -0.63
C PRO A 122 -37.27 -42.66 -2.05
N PHE A 123 -38.12 -42.95 -3.04
CA PHE A 123 -37.87 -42.59 -4.44
C PHE A 123 -37.95 -41.08 -4.69
N ALA A 124 -38.90 -40.36 -4.10
CA ALA A 124 -38.99 -38.91 -4.18
C ALA A 124 -37.75 -38.24 -3.57
N ALA A 125 -37.33 -38.71 -2.39
CA ALA A 125 -36.13 -38.22 -1.71
C ALA A 125 -34.86 -38.44 -2.55
N TYR A 126 -34.73 -39.59 -3.20
CA TYR A 126 -33.64 -39.88 -4.13
C TYR A 126 -33.61 -38.90 -5.32
N LEU A 127 -34.76 -38.62 -5.94
CA LEU A 127 -34.83 -37.69 -7.07
C LEU A 127 -34.50 -36.25 -6.66
N VAL A 128 -34.98 -35.81 -5.50
CA VAL A 128 -34.63 -34.50 -4.92
C VAL A 128 -33.12 -34.41 -4.69
N HIS A 129 -32.52 -35.44 -4.08
CA HIS A 129 -31.07 -35.48 -3.85
C HIS A 129 -30.28 -35.42 -5.17
N LYS A 130 -30.68 -36.20 -6.18
CA LYS A 130 -30.07 -36.15 -7.52
C LYS A 130 -30.18 -34.77 -8.15
N ARG A 131 -31.32 -34.07 -7.98
CA ARG A 131 -31.47 -32.72 -8.50
C ARG A 131 -30.58 -31.71 -7.78
N ILE A 132 -30.44 -31.82 -6.46
CA ILE A 132 -29.53 -30.98 -5.66
C ILE A 132 -28.07 -31.19 -6.09
N GLU A 133 -27.64 -32.43 -6.33
CA GLU A 133 -26.29 -32.71 -6.84
C GLU A 133 -26.06 -32.12 -8.23
N GLN A 134 -27.05 -32.18 -9.13
CA GLN A 134 -26.95 -31.52 -10.43
C GLN A 134 -26.87 -29.99 -10.27
N LEU A 135 -27.72 -29.39 -9.43
CA LEU A 135 -27.68 -27.95 -9.16
C LEU A 135 -26.30 -27.52 -8.62
N LYS A 136 -25.69 -28.33 -7.74
CA LYS A 136 -24.34 -28.09 -7.23
C LYS A 136 -23.29 -28.09 -8.35
N ALA A 137 -23.41 -29.01 -9.31
CA ALA A 137 -22.53 -29.05 -10.48
C ALA A 137 -22.72 -27.82 -11.38
N ASP A 138 -23.97 -27.43 -11.64
CA ASP A 138 -24.31 -26.26 -12.46
C ASP A 138 -23.75 -24.97 -11.84
N LEU A 139 -23.91 -24.77 -10.53
CA LEU A 139 -23.35 -23.62 -9.81
C LEU A 139 -21.81 -23.58 -9.87
N ARG A 140 -21.14 -24.72 -9.74
CA ARG A 140 -19.67 -24.81 -9.84
C ARG A 140 -19.17 -24.52 -11.26
N ALA A 141 -19.93 -24.89 -12.29
CA ALA A 141 -19.59 -24.57 -13.66
C ALA A 141 -19.62 -23.05 -13.91
N ILE A 142 -20.65 -22.36 -13.39
CA ILE A 142 -20.74 -20.89 -13.45
C ILE A 142 -19.57 -20.25 -12.69
N GLU A 143 -19.27 -20.71 -11.47
CA GLU A 143 -18.13 -20.22 -10.68
C GLU A 143 -16.80 -20.37 -11.44
N ALA A 144 -16.56 -21.54 -12.06
CA ALA A 144 -15.36 -21.79 -12.84
C ALA A 144 -15.25 -20.88 -14.07
N HIS A 145 -16.36 -20.65 -14.76
CA HIS A 145 -16.42 -19.71 -15.89
C HIS A 145 -16.07 -18.28 -15.45
N VAL A 146 -16.67 -17.79 -14.36
CA VAL A 146 -16.36 -16.47 -13.80
C VAL A 146 -14.88 -16.36 -13.46
N LYS A 147 -14.30 -17.36 -12.77
CA LYS A 147 -12.87 -17.36 -12.43
C LYS A 147 -11.99 -17.30 -13.68
N SER A 148 -12.27 -18.12 -14.68
CA SER A 148 -11.50 -18.14 -15.93
C SER A 148 -11.56 -16.80 -16.67
N ALA A 149 -12.72 -16.17 -16.71
CA ALA A 149 -12.89 -14.86 -17.34
C ALA A 149 -12.15 -13.74 -16.56
N ILE A 150 -12.13 -13.81 -15.22
CA ILE A 150 -11.35 -12.88 -14.39
C ILE A 150 -9.84 -13.05 -14.63
N GLU A 151 -9.34 -14.28 -14.65
CA GLU A 151 -7.92 -14.54 -14.92
C GLU A 151 -7.52 -14.10 -16.33
N SER A 152 -8.40 -14.29 -17.32
CA SER A 152 -8.16 -13.80 -18.68
C SER A 152 -8.10 -12.26 -18.73
N ALA A 153 -8.98 -11.58 -18.01
CA ALA A 153 -8.96 -10.11 -17.92
C ALA A 153 -7.68 -9.59 -17.25
N LYS A 154 -7.21 -10.27 -16.20
CA LYS A 154 -5.93 -9.94 -15.54
C LYS A 154 -4.73 -10.15 -16.47
N GLY A 155 -4.69 -11.27 -17.20
CA GLY A 155 -3.60 -11.55 -18.14
C GLY A 155 -3.46 -10.49 -19.24
N ALA A 156 -4.56 -9.83 -19.62
CA ALA A 156 -4.53 -8.74 -20.59
C ALA A 156 -3.93 -7.42 -20.07
N LEU A 157 -3.71 -7.29 -18.75
CA LEU A 157 -3.06 -6.11 -18.18
C LEU A 157 -1.57 -6.04 -18.49
N ASP A 158 -0.96 -7.15 -18.95
CA ASP A 158 0.47 -7.24 -19.25
C ASP A 158 1.31 -6.65 -18.10
N ILE A 159 0.90 -6.97 -16.87
CA ILE A 159 1.60 -6.55 -15.68
C ILE A 159 2.88 -7.37 -15.66
N PRO A 160 4.07 -6.75 -15.66
CA PRO A 160 5.31 -7.50 -15.52
C PRO A 160 5.23 -8.32 -14.22
N GLU A 161 5.36 -9.64 -14.35
CA GLU A 161 5.55 -10.52 -13.21
C GLU A 161 7.05 -10.82 -13.02
N PRO A 162 7.56 -10.77 -11.79
CA PRO A 162 6.80 -10.42 -10.59
C PRO A 162 6.57 -8.90 -10.49
N LEU A 163 5.45 -8.49 -9.90
CA LEU A 163 5.19 -7.09 -9.53
C LEU A 163 6.25 -6.51 -8.57
N VAL A 164 7.08 -7.40 -8.03
CA VAL A 164 8.05 -7.23 -6.95
C VAL A 164 9.15 -8.23 -7.25
N GLU A 165 10.33 -7.79 -7.66
CA GLU A 165 11.45 -8.72 -7.65
C GLU A 165 11.83 -9.01 -6.19
N ASP A 166 12.29 -10.22 -5.85
CA ASP A 166 12.80 -10.48 -4.48
C ASP A 166 13.92 -9.48 -4.10
N SER A 167 14.62 -8.92 -5.09
CA SER A 167 15.54 -7.77 -4.95
C SER A 167 14.87 -6.51 -4.41
N ASP A 168 13.59 -6.22 -4.71
CA ASP A 168 12.87 -5.08 -4.13
C ASP A 168 12.76 -5.19 -2.61
N THR A 169 12.75 -6.41 -2.03
CA THR A 169 12.73 -6.57 -0.57
C THR A 169 14.12 -6.37 0.08
N ALA A 170 15.19 -6.64 -0.66
CA ALA A 170 16.56 -6.34 -0.23
C ALA A 170 16.92 -4.85 -0.46
N GLU A 171 16.45 -4.25 -1.57
CA GLU A 171 16.50 -2.82 -1.84
C GLU A 171 15.60 -2.02 -0.89
N ALA A 172 14.49 -2.59 -0.41
CA ALA A 172 13.58 -1.94 0.55
C ALA A 172 14.19 -1.66 1.92
N TYR A 173 15.35 -2.26 2.24
CA TYR A 173 16.11 -1.94 3.45
C TYR A 173 17.29 -1.00 3.19
N GLY A 174 17.58 -0.67 1.93
CA GLY A 174 18.82 0.00 1.54
C GLY A 174 20.06 -0.82 1.86
N LYS A 175 21.21 -0.27 1.53
CA LYS A 175 22.52 -0.87 1.77
C LYS A 175 23.36 0.08 2.59
N VAL A 176 23.59 -0.29 3.86
CA VAL A 176 24.55 0.40 4.71
C VAL A 176 25.94 0.39 4.03
N PRO A 177 26.56 1.55 3.76
CA PRO A 177 27.86 1.61 3.11
C PRO A 177 28.92 0.82 3.89
N GLN A 178 29.85 0.19 3.16
CA GLN A 178 30.83 -0.71 3.76
C GLN A 178 31.67 -0.02 4.84
N GLU A 179 32.05 1.24 4.62
CA GLU A 179 32.77 2.02 5.62
C GLU A 179 31.97 2.26 6.92
N ILE A 180 30.64 2.36 6.84
CA ILE A 180 29.75 2.47 8.00
C ILE A 180 29.66 1.14 8.73
N VAL A 181 29.54 0.03 7.99
CA VAL A 181 29.57 -1.32 8.56
C VAL A 181 30.85 -1.52 9.37
N GLU A 182 32.01 -1.24 8.80
CA GLU A 182 33.30 -1.38 9.46
C GLU A 182 33.48 -0.46 10.68
N ALA A 183 32.90 0.74 10.64
CA ALA A 183 32.90 1.65 11.78
C ALA A 183 31.95 1.16 12.89
N TRP A 184 30.77 0.66 12.52
CA TRP A 184 29.77 0.10 13.44
C TRP A 184 30.26 -1.13 14.17
N GLU A 185 30.98 -2.03 13.46
CA GLU A 185 31.55 -3.26 14.02
C GLU A 185 32.60 -3.00 15.10
N LYS A 186 33.25 -1.83 15.10
CA LYS A 186 34.25 -1.43 16.10
C LYS A 186 33.65 -0.90 17.40
N LEU A 187 32.37 -0.54 17.40
CA LEU A 187 31.67 -0.04 18.60
C LEU A 187 31.33 -1.20 19.55
N SER A 188 31.35 -0.94 20.86
CA SER A 188 30.74 -1.84 21.83
C SER A 188 29.20 -1.82 21.69
N ASP A 189 28.50 -2.82 22.22
CA ASP A 189 27.04 -2.81 22.18
C ASP A 189 26.46 -1.63 22.99
N GLU A 190 27.12 -1.24 24.08
CA GLU A 190 26.78 -0.05 24.85
C GLU A 190 26.90 1.23 24.01
N ASP A 191 28.02 1.38 23.29
CA ASP A 191 28.24 2.52 22.39
C ASP A 191 27.23 2.53 21.24
N ARG A 192 26.93 1.36 20.66
CA ARG A 192 25.90 1.23 19.61
C ARG A 192 24.56 1.71 20.13
N ARG A 193 24.11 1.25 21.31
CA ARG A 193 22.84 1.71 21.91
C ARG A 193 22.82 3.22 22.13
N ALA A 194 23.92 3.80 22.60
CA ALA A 194 24.03 5.25 22.79
C ALA A 194 23.95 6.02 21.46
N VAL A 195 24.57 5.50 20.40
CA VAL A 195 24.47 6.08 19.04
C VAL A 195 23.05 5.98 18.49
N LEU A 196 22.39 4.82 18.64
CA LEU A 196 20.99 4.64 18.23
C LEU A 196 20.06 5.60 18.97
N GLN A 197 20.27 5.82 20.27
CA GLN A 197 19.53 6.82 21.04
C GLN A 197 19.74 8.23 20.48
N ALA A 198 20.99 8.61 20.20
CA ALA A 198 21.29 9.92 19.63
C ALA A 198 20.63 10.13 18.26
N MET A 199 20.51 9.07 17.46
CA MET A 199 19.77 9.08 16.20
C MET A 199 18.26 9.28 16.41
N ALA A 200 17.63 8.48 17.27
CA ALA A 200 16.20 8.58 17.57
C ALA A 200 15.84 9.96 18.15
N ASP A 201 16.69 10.50 19.03
CA ASP A 201 16.50 11.83 19.61
C ASP A 201 16.56 12.95 18.54
N ASP A 202 17.47 12.82 17.58
CA ASP A 202 17.62 13.78 16.49
C ASP A 202 16.40 13.74 15.57
N TRP A 203 15.90 12.54 15.25
CA TRP A 203 14.64 12.35 14.53
C TRP A 203 13.45 12.95 15.27
N ALA A 204 13.31 12.70 16.57
CA ALA A 204 12.25 13.27 17.38
C ALA A 204 12.28 14.80 17.32
N ARG A 205 13.45 15.41 17.57
CA ARG A 205 13.62 16.88 17.55
C ARG A 205 13.34 17.51 16.20
N ARG A 206 13.84 16.91 15.10
CA ARG A 206 13.58 17.40 13.73
C ARG A 206 12.09 17.45 13.41
N ASN A 207 11.31 16.57 14.03
CA ASN A 207 9.88 16.44 13.82
C ASN A 207 9.03 17.09 14.92
N GLY A 208 9.64 17.91 15.79
CA GLY A 208 8.92 18.59 16.87
C GLY A 208 8.33 17.64 17.92
N LEU A 209 8.90 16.43 18.06
CA LEU A 209 8.54 15.44 19.06
C LEU A 209 9.53 15.49 20.23
N GLU A 210 9.05 15.16 21.42
CA GLU A 210 9.91 15.00 22.59
C GLU A 210 10.74 13.73 22.48
N PRO A 211 12.09 13.80 22.60
CA PRO A 211 12.94 12.63 22.65
C PRO A 211 12.57 11.71 23.81
N LYS A 212 12.52 10.40 23.54
CA LYS A 212 12.28 9.39 24.57
C LYS A 212 13.33 8.28 24.52
N PRO A 213 13.67 7.67 25.66
CA PRO A 213 14.57 6.52 25.68
C PRO A 213 14.07 5.38 24.79
N ILE A 214 14.98 4.79 24.02
CA ILE A 214 14.74 3.55 23.29
C ILE A 214 14.63 2.42 24.32
N VAL A 215 13.62 1.57 24.15
CA VAL A 215 13.44 0.36 24.94
C VAL A 215 14.12 -0.80 24.20
N PHE A 216 15.20 -1.33 24.74
CA PHE A 216 15.92 -2.46 24.14
C PHE A 216 15.30 -3.79 24.59
N GLU A 217 14.03 -4.01 24.30
CA GLU A 217 13.26 -5.21 24.67
C GLU A 217 12.21 -5.53 23.59
N SER A 218 12.66 -5.95 22.40
CA SER A 218 11.76 -6.34 21.30
C SER A 218 11.93 -7.79 20.86
N ASN A 219 10.82 -8.45 20.56
CA ASN A 219 10.75 -9.77 19.92
C ASN A 219 10.83 -9.70 18.37
N ALA A 220 10.85 -8.49 17.81
CA ALA A 220 11.07 -8.20 16.39
C ALA A 220 12.35 -7.35 16.23
N ARG A 221 12.82 -7.08 15.00
CA ARG A 221 14.01 -6.23 14.78
C ARG A 221 13.89 -4.87 15.48
N GLY A 222 12.71 -4.26 15.36
CA GLY A 222 12.25 -3.11 16.13
C GLY A 222 10.77 -2.89 15.90
N HIS A 223 10.16 -2.00 16.67
CA HIS A 223 8.83 -1.45 16.41
C HIS A 223 8.65 -0.12 17.16
N TRP A 224 7.83 0.77 16.62
CA TRP A 224 7.25 1.89 17.36
C TRP A 224 6.00 1.45 18.13
N ASP A 225 5.96 1.68 19.45
CA ASP A 225 4.75 1.46 20.25
C ASP A 225 3.93 2.77 20.32
N PRO A 226 2.77 2.86 19.67
CA PRO A 226 1.95 4.07 19.68
C PRO A 226 1.38 4.40 21.07
N ASN A 227 1.25 3.44 21.98
CA ASN A 227 0.65 3.67 23.30
C ASN A 227 1.64 4.35 24.26
N THR A 228 2.88 3.87 24.28
CA THR A 228 3.95 4.47 25.09
C THR A 228 4.68 5.58 24.33
N GLN A 229 4.48 5.63 23.01
CA GLN A 229 5.19 6.49 22.06
C GLN A 229 6.70 6.35 22.24
N THR A 230 7.18 5.11 22.31
CA THR A 230 8.61 4.80 22.40
C THR A 230 9.02 3.87 21.28
N LEU A 231 10.29 3.98 20.91
CA LEU A 231 10.95 3.07 19.98
C LEU A 231 11.44 1.84 20.75
N HIS A 232 11.10 0.65 20.27
CA HIS A 232 11.59 -0.61 20.79
C HIS A 232 12.53 -1.27 19.78
N ILE A 233 13.68 -1.75 20.23
CA ILE A 233 14.69 -2.43 19.38
C ILE A 233 15.08 -3.76 20.03
N SER A 234 15.26 -4.81 19.23
CA SER A 234 15.77 -6.08 19.76
C SER A 234 17.22 -5.92 20.21
N PRO A 235 17.59 -6.33 21.44
CA PRO A 235 18.98 -6.34 21.90
C PRO A 235 19.93 -7.06 20.95
N ASP A 236 19.50 -8.20 20.42
CA ASP A 236 20.31 -9.07 19.56
C ASP A 236 20.56 -8.43 18.19
N TYR A 237 19.72 -7.48 17.79
CA TYR A 237 19.83 -6.80 16.50
C TYR A 237 20.72 -5.55 16.55
N VAL A 238 21.11 -5.07 17.73
CA VAL A 238 21.95 -3.86 17.89
C VAL A 238 23.31 -4.01 17.19
N SER A 239 23.89 -5.21 17.20
CA SER A 239 25.18 -5.49 16.56
C SER A 239 25.11 -5.44 15.03
N ASN A 240 23.93 -5.63 14.44
CA ASN A 240 23.73 -5.60 13.00
C ASN A 240 23.61 -4.14 12.52
N PRO A 241 24.46 -3.66 11.59
CA PRO A 241 24.38 -2.29 11.08
C PRO A 241 23.03 -1.93 10.43
N GLY A 242 22.26 -2.93 9.97
CA GLY A 242 20.88 -2.74 9.52
C GLY A 242 19.92 -2.17 10.57
N VAL A 243 20.30 -2.16 11.86
CA VAL A 243 19.54 -1.47 12.92
C VAL A 243 19.48 0.05 12.71
N LEU A 244 20.43 0.63 11.96
CA LEU A 244 20.41 2.05 11.58
C LEU A 244 19.18 2.38 10.72
N HIS A 245 18.83 1.51 9.78
CA HIS A 245 17.57 1.59 9.03
C HIS A 245 16.40 1.52 10.00
N THR A 246 16.39 0.51 10.88
CA THR A 246 15.27 0.29 11.81
C THR A 246 14.99 1.53 12.65
N VAL A 247 15.99 2.20 13.21
CA VAL A 247 15.76 3.43 13.97
C VAL A 247 15.11 4.52 13.13
N ALA A 248 15.56 4.74 11.89
CA ALA A 248 14.97 5.73 11.00
C ALA A 248 13.53 5.37 10.59
N HIS A 249 13.30 4.10 10.24
CA HIS A 249 11.99 3.55 9.86
C HIS A 249 10.97 3.70 10.99
N GLU A 250 11.31 3.22 12.19
CA GLU A 250 10.38 3.28 13.32
C GLU A 250 10.19 4.71 13.85
N SER A 251 11.21 5.56 13.75
CA SER A 251 11.06 6.99 14.05
C SER A 251 10.09 7.67 13.08
N ARG A 252 10.04 7.22 11.82
CA ARG A 252 9.06 7.70 10.85
C ARG A 252 7.64 7.29 11.23
N HIS A 253 7.44 6.07 11.73
CA HIS A 253 6.16 5.67 12.32
C HIS A 253 5.74 6.59 13.47
N GLY A 254 6.67 6.96 14.35
CA GLY A 254 6.42 7.92 15.43
C GLY A 254 5.89 9.28 14.95
N LEU A 255 6.48 9.83 13.88
CA LEU A 255 5.96 11.04 13.24
C LEU A 255 4.58 10.81 12.60
N GLN A 256 4.38 9.72 11.87
CA GLN A 256 3.10 9.42 11.23
C GLN A 256 1.97 9.32 12.27
N PHE A 257 2.20 8.64 13.41
CA PHE A 257 1.26 8.59 14.52
C PHE A 257 0.99 9.97 15.13
N SER A 258 2.03 10.78 15.34
CA SER A 258 1.85 12.15 15.83
C SER A 258 0.99 13.01 14.89
N MET A 259 1.19 12.88 13.56
CA MET A 259 0.35 13.57 12.59
C MET A 259 -1.11 13.10 12.64
N ILE A 260 -1.33 11.78 12.76
CA ILE A 260 -2.68 11.20 12.91
C ILE A 260 -3.35 11.70 14.18
N ASP A 261 -2.65 11.70 15.32
CA ASP A 261 -3.18 12.22 16.59
C ASP A 261 -3.54 13.70 16.48
N ARG A 262 -2.68 14.50 15.85
CA ARG A 262 -2.95 15.92 15.60
C ARG A 262 -4.18 16.10 14.72
N TYR A 263 -4.36 15.28 13.69
CA TYR A 263 -5.55 15.28 12.82
C TYR A 263 -6.82 14.90 13.60
N ASN A 264 -6.74 13.88 14.46
CA ASN A 264 -7.85 13.38 15.26
C ASN A 264 -8.32 14.39 16.32
N ASN A 265 -7.39 15.19 16.84
CA ASN A 265 -7.69 16.27 17.77
C ASN A 265 -8.26 17.54 17.11
N MET A 266 -8.34 17.61 15.77
CA MET A 266 -9.03 18.70 15.09
C MET A 266 -10.55 18.50 15.13
N THR A 267 -11.28 19.61 15.28
CA THR A 267 -12.72 19.65 15.02
C THR A 267 -13.00 19.57 13.52
N GLU A 268 -14.22 19.17 13.14
CA GLU A 268 -14.60 19.12 11.73
C GLU A 268 -14.52 20.51 11.06
N GLN A 269 -14.86 21.57 11.79
CA GLN A 269 -14.75 22.93 11.28
C GLN A 269 -13.31 23.30 10.96
N GLN A 270 -12.35 22.99 11.85
CA GLN A 270 -10.93 23.24 11.60
C GLN A 270 -10.43 22.49 10.37
N ARG A 271 -10.83 21.23 10.20
CA ARG A 271 -10.46 20.44 9.01
C ARG A 271 -11.03 21.06 7.74
N GLN A 272 -12.28 21.52 7.76
CA GLN A 272 -12.90 22.17 6.62
C GLN A 272 -12.23 23.50 6.29
N ASP A 273 -11.89 24.31 7.29
CA ASP A 273 -11.21 25.60 7.08
C ASP A 273 -9.84 25.41 6.43
N ILE A 274 -9.09 24.36 6.79
CA ILE A 274 -7.82 24.05 6.11
C ILE A 274 -8.06 23.58 4.67
N ARG A 275 -9.04 22.70 4.43
CA ARG A 275 -9.39 22.23 3.07
C ARG A 275 -9.83 23.36 2.14
N ASP A 276 -10.53 24.36 2.69
CA ASP A 276 -10.98 25.55 1.98
C ASP A 276 -9.86 26.61 1.82
N GLY A 277 -8.67 26.38 2.38
CA GLY A 277 -7.56 27.33 2.38
C GLY A 277 -7.76 28.56 3.29
N LYS A 278 -8.73 28.51 4.20
CA LYS A 278 -9.01 29.57 5.20
C LYS A 278 -8.07 29.50 6.41
N ALA A 279 -7.41 28.36 6.62
CA ALA A 279 -6.40 28.15 7.66
C ALA A 279 -5.16 27.45 7.07
N PRO A 280 -3.96 27.71 7.59
CA PRO A 280 -2.74 27.05 7.13
C PRO A 280 -2.78 25.56 7.46
N ASP A 281 -2.25 24.75 6.54
CA ASP A 281 -2.11 23.31 6.75
C ASP A 281 -0.96 23.03 7.73
N PRO A 282 -1.24 22.45 8.92
CA PRO A 282 -0.23 22.23 9.94
C PRO A 282 0.77 21.12 9.59
N PHE A 283 0.51 20.31 8.55
CA PHE A 283 1.35 19.17 8.20
C PHE A 283 2.43 19.50 7.16
N VAL A 284 2.40 20.69 6.58
CA VAL A 284 3.42 21.16 5.63
C VAL A 284 4.82 21.18 6.26
N GLN A 285 4.92 21.43 7.56
CA GLN A 285 6.20 21.40 8.28
C GLN A 285 6.85 20.00 8.35
N PHE A 286 6.10 18.94 8.00
CA PHE A 286 6.55 17.55 7.98
C PHE A 286 6.63 17.00 6.55
N ASP A 287 6.69 17.89 5.56
CA ASP A 287 6.59 17.57 4.14
C ASP A 287 5.35 16.74 3.79
N SER A 288 4.22 17.06 4.42
CA SER A 288 2.93 16.41 4.18
C SER A 288 1.77 17.41 4.14
N ASN A 289 0.53 16.91 4.03
CA ASN A 289 -0.67 17.72 4.00
C ASN A 289 -1.89 17.00 4.61
N MET A 290 -2.97 17.73 4.85
CA MET A 290 -4.23 17.24 5.42
C MET A 290 -4.78 15.99 4.72
N ALA A 291 -4.72 15.95 3.38
CA ALA A 291 -5.28 14.84 2.61
C ALA A 291 -4.44 13.56 2.77
N GLU A 292 -3.12 13.71 2.84
CA GLU A 292 -2.20 12.61 3.09
C GLU A 292 -2.36 12.06 4.51
N VAL A 293 -2.45 12.91 5.52
CA VAL A 293 -2.65 12.47 6.91
C VAL A 293 -4.02 11.79 7.07
N GLU A 294 -5.08 12.30 6.43
CA GLU A 294 -6.38 11.62 6.41
C GLU A 294 -6.30 10.24 5.73
N ARG A 295 -5.50 10.12 4.65
CA ARG A 295 -5.25 8.84 3.97
C ARG A 295 -4.51 7.86 4.89
N LEU A 296 -3.45 8.30 5.56
CA LEU A 296 -2.71 7.50 6.54
C LEU A 296 -3.62 7.03 7.68
N ARG A 297 -4.41 7.94 8.24
CA ARG A 297 -5.40 7.63 9.28
C ARG A 297 -6.40 6.57 8.82
N ARG A 298 -6.99 6.72 7.64
CA ARG A 298 -7.96 5.73 7.10
C ARG A 298 -7.31 4.38 6.84
N ASN A 299 -6.05 4.34 6.40
CA ASN A 299 -5.30 3.12 6.22
C ASN A 299 -5.11 2.39 7.57
N TYR A 300 -4.78 3.15 8.62
CA TYR A 300 -4.63 2.65 9.99
C TYR A 300 -5.96 2.17 10.62
N GLU A 301 -7.01 3.00 10.60
CA GLU A 301 -8.29 2.72 11.29
C GLU A 301 -9.20 1.72 10.56
N GLY A 302 -9.09 1.63 9.24
CA GLY A 302 -10.16 1.08 8.40
C GLY A 302 -10.01 -0.40 8.04
N TYR A 303 -8.92 -0.77 7.37
CA TYR A 303 -8.81 -2.08 6.71
C TYR A 303 -7.36 -2.52 6.38
N GLY A 304 -6.33 -1.76 6.79
CA GLY A 304 -4.93 -2.09 6.48
C GLY A 304 -4.39 -3.29 7.26
N TYR A 305 -4.73 -3.42 8.54
CA TYR A 305 -4.27 -4.52 9.39
C TYR A 305 -5.13 -5.79 9.29
N GLN A 306 -6.13 -5.84 8.41
CA GLN A 306 -7.04 -6.98 8.33
C GLN A 306 -6.52 -8.05 7.37
N THR A 307 -5.95 -9.08 7.99
CA THR A 307 -5.62 -10.42 7.45
C THR A 307 -4.50 -10.47 6.40
N ASP A 308 -3.30 -10.72 6.92
CA ASP A 308 -2.06 -11.13 6.27
C ASP A 308 -2.27 -12.11 5.10
N PRO A 309 -1.78 -11.77 3.90
CA PRO A 309 -0.45 -12.24 3.48
C PRO A 309 0.60 -11.15 3.59
N TRP A 310 1.84 -11.56 3.91
CA TRP A 310 2.98 -10.68 4.22
C TRP A 310 3.16 -9.54 3.21
N ASP A 311 2.84 -9.78 1.94
CA ASP A 311 2.86 -8.79 0.87
C ASP A 311 1.94 -7.58 1.15
N ALA A 312 0.73 -7.81 1.67
CA ALA A 312 -0.23 -6.74 1.98
C ALA A 312 0.23 -5.82 3.11
N TYR A 313 1.14 -6.27 3.98
CA TYR A 313 1.78 -5.41 4.99
C TYR A 313 2.88 -4.54 4.37
N PHE A 314 3.69 -5.11 3.47
CA PHE A 314 4.82 -4.43 2.83
C PHE A 314 4.40 -3.26 1.93
N TYR A 315 3.21 -3.32 1.32
CA TYR A 315 2.71 -2.30 0.38
C TYR A 315 1.77 -1.26 0.99
N GLN A 316 1.60 -1.24 2.32
CA GLN A 316 0.78 -0.21 2.93
C GLN A 316 1.47 1.15 2.78
N PRO A 317 0.74 2.22 2.41
CA PRO A 317 1.33 3.55 2.33
C PRO A 317 2.09 3.97 3.60
N PHE A 318 1.63 3.49 4.76
CA PHE A 318 2.23 3.68 6.07
C PHE A 318 3.65 3.06 6.15
N GLU A 319 3.76 1.77 5.86
CA GLU A 319 5.02 1.01 5.86
C GLU A 319 5.97 1.39 4.72
N HIS A 320 5.42 1.64 3.52
CA HIS A 320 6.20 2.03 2.35
C HIS A 320 6.92 3.37 2.57
N ASP A 321 6.26 4.36 3.18
CA ASP A 321 6.88 5.64 3.53
C ASP A 321 7.97 5.47 4.59
N ALA A 322 7.73 4.68 5.65
CA ALA A 322 8.72 4.40 6.69
C ALA A 322 9.96 3.69 6.14
N ARG A 323 9.80 2.71 5.24
CA ARG A 323 10.91 2.02 4.57
C ARG A 323 11.68 2.90 3.63
N ARG A 324 11.01 3.73 2.84
CA ARG A 324 11.66 4.70 1.98
C ARG A 324 12.56 5.62 2.80
N VAL A 325 12.07 6.12 3.94
CA VAL A 325 12.87 6.95 4.85
C VAL A 325 14.04 6.17 5.44
N GLY A 326 13.82 4.94 5.91
CA GLY A 326 14.90 4.08 6.42
C GLY A 326 15.98 3.80 5.37
N THR A 327 15.58 3.50 4.14
CA THR A 327 16.44 3.25 2.97
C THR A 327 17.25 4.49 2.60
N GLN A 328 16.58 5.63 2.38
CA GLN A 328 17.25 6.89 2.06
C GLN A 328 18.23 7.32 3.15
N PHE A 329 17.90 7.05 4.41
CA PHE A 329 18.77 7.35 5.53
C PHE A 329 20.05 6.50 5.49
N VAL A 330 19.94 5.17 5.32
CA VAL A 330 21.15 4.31 5.30
C VAL A 330 21.96 4.46 4.02
N ASP A 331 21.31 4.60 2.86
CA ASP A 331 22.00 4.77 1.56
C ASP A 331 22.74 6.11 1.49
N GLY A 332 22.16 7.15 2.11
CA GLY A 332 22.76 8.48 2.20
C GLY A 332 23.76 8.64 3.34
N MET A 333 23.85 7.68 4.27
CA MET A 333 24.68 7.83 5.47
C MET A 333 26.16 7.84 5.14
N THR A 334 26.82 8.91 5.56
CA THR A 334 28.27 9.09 5.44
C THR A 334 28.98 8.81 6.77
N LEU A 335 30.27 8.48 6.72
CA LEU A 335 31.10 8.35 7.94
C LEU A 335 31.03 9.61 8.80
N TYR A 336 30.99 10.79 8.17
CA TYR A 336 30.86 12.05 8.88
C TYR A 336 29.59 12.11 9.73
N GLU A 337 28.45 11.67 9.19
CA GLU A 337 27.18 11.65 9.92
C GLU A 337 27.20 10.64 11.06
N LEU A 338 27.75 9.44 10.85
CA LEU A 338 27.94 8.47 11.92
C LEU A 338 28.80 9.04 13.06
N GLU A 339 29.91 9.73 12.73
CA GLU A 339 30.76 10.40 13.71
C GLU A 339 30.05 11.54 14.44
N GLN A 340 29.14 12.26 13.79
CA GLN A 340 28.29 13.24 14.49
C GLN A 340 27.38 12.57 15.51
N TYR A 341 26.80 11.41 15.19
CA TYR A 341 25.98 10.67 16.15
C TYR A 341 26.80 10.08 17.30
N LYS A 342 28.00 9.54 17.03
CA LYS A 342 28.96 9.13 18.07
C LYS A 342 29.29 10.27 19.03
N LYS A 343 29.62 11.45 18.48
CA LYS A 343 29.90 12.64 19.29
C LYS A 343 28.70 13.07 20.14
N LYS A 344 27.48 13.08 19.58
CA LYS A 344 26.24 13.37 20.33
C LYS A 344 26.00 12.34 21.43
N ALA A 345 26.35 11.08 21.19
CA ALA A 345 26.26 9.98 22.15
C ALA A 345 27.38 9.98 23.21
N GLY A 346 28.40 10.81 23.07
CA GLY A 346 29.57 10.79 23.95
C GLY A 346 30.51 9.60 23.71
N VAL A 347 30.42 8.96 22.55
CA VAL A 347 31.22 7.81 22.12
C VAL A 347 32.41 8.31 21.30
N GLY A 348 33.62 7.87 21.64
CA GLY A 348 34.90 8.31 21.05
C GLY A 348 35.70 7.17 20.45
#